data_AF-A0A813G802-F1
#
_entry.id   AF-A0A813G802-F1
#
_cell.length_a   1.000
_cell.length_b   1.000
_cell.length_c   1.000
_cell.angle_alpha   90.00
_cell.angle_beta   90.00
_cell.angle_gamma   90.00
#
_symmetry.space_group_name_H-M   'P 1'
#
loop_
_entity.id
_entity.type
_entity.pdbx_description
1 polymer ?
#
loop_
_entity_poly.entity_id
_entity_poly.type
_entity_poly.pdbx_seq_one_letter_code
_entity_poly.pdbx_strand_id
1 'polypeptide(L)'
;CLRQLRCRPQLKAPREVLPLKESCLAKVAGLTVHYLRTSPQRQGEGPTTTAAAARTTATPPTTATTIATTTATTAATTTATTTPTTAATATATTTATATTARVACCFHGFGASALSWKPCLSRLSEELSAEVLAFDSPGFGLTEKPPLPLRAGALDASPYSCARSAAVARALVDMHWPAQPAPGGCDLVLLGHSFGTIGASLTALELTAQQQARTVLVLEGAAFSA
;
A
#
# COMPACT_ATOMS: atom_id res chain seq x y z
N CYS A 1 -6.52 -20.63 -17.72
CA CYS A 1 -7.88 -20.40 -17.20
C CYS A 1 -7.84 -20.37 -15.66
N LEU A 2 -7.39 -19.26 -15.07
CA LEU A 2 -7.25 -19.09 -13.61
C LEU A 2 -8.60 -18.67 -13.03
N ARG A 3 -9.28 -19.61 -12.35
CA ARG A 3 -10.51 -19.33 -11.61
C ARG A 3 -10.20 -18.39 -10.44
N GLN A 4 -10.98 -17.31 -10.36
CA GLN A 4 -11.02 -16.34 -9.28
C GLN A 4 -10.98 -17.02 -7.90
N LEU A 5 -9.85 -16.91 -7.21
CA LEU A 5 -9.75 -17.16 -5.78
C LEU A 5 -10.46 -16.00 -5.07
N ARG A 6 -11.69 -16.26 -4.62
CA ARG A 6 -12.40 -15.36 -3.72
C ARG A 6 -11.60 -15.27 -2.41
N CYS A 7 -10.84 -14.20 -2.24
CA CYS A 7 -10.26 -13.82 -0.97
C CYS A 7 -11.39 -13.71 0.06
N ARG A 8 -11.37 -14.55 1.10
CA ARG A 8 -12.19 -14.29 2.28
C ARG A 8 -11.57 -13.12 3.03
N PRO A 9 -12.32 -12.03 3.28
CA PRO A 9 -11.76 -10.86 3.96
C PRO A 9 -11.50 -11.26 5.41
N GLN A 10 -10.27 -11.06 5.88
CA GLN A 10 -9.82 -11.05 7.28
C GLN A 10 -10.49 -12.05 8.24
N LEU A 11 -9.72 -13.04 8.70
CA LEU A 11 -10.15 -13.82 9.86
C LEU A 11 -10.28 -12.88 11.06
N LYS A 12 -11.52 -12.66 11.54
CA LYS A 12 -11.75 -12.05 12.85
C LYS A 12 -11.30 -13.04 13.92
N ALA A 13 -10.01 -13.01 14.27
CA ALA A 13 -9.60 -13.53 15.56
C ALA A 13 -10.27 -12.70 16.66
N PRO A 14 -10.64 -13.30 17.81
CA PRO A 14 -11.02 -12.51 18.98
C PRO A 14 -9.90 -11.49 19.26
N ARG A 15 -10.25 -10.22 19.45
CA ARG A 15 -9.26 -9.14 19.73
C ARG A 15 -8.36 -9.47 20.94
N GLU A 16 -8.78 -10.36 21.83
CA GLU A 16 -8.00 -10.87 22.96
C GLU A 16 -6.76 -11.70 22.55
N VAL A 17 -6.66 -12.16 21.30
CA VAL A 17 -5.55 -13.03 20.86
C VAL A 17 -4.43 -12.25 20.15
N LEU A 18 -4.68 -11.02 19.68
CA LEU A 18 -3.71 -10.26 18.91
C LEU A 18 -3.07 -9.14 19.75
N PRO A 19 -1.74 -8.92 19.64
CA PRO A 19 -1.01 -8.08 20.56
C PRO A 19 -1.28 -6.58 20.39
N LEU A 20 -1.79 -6.13 19.23
CA LEU A 20 -1.96 -4.71 18.91
C LEU A 20 -3.24 -4.44 18.11
N LYS A 21 -3.76 -3.21 18.18
CA LYS A 21 -4.92 -2.76 17.40
C LYS A 21 -4.70 -2.86 15.89
N GLU A 22 -3.47 -2.68 15.45
CA GLU A 22 -3.02 -2.73 14.05
C GLU A 22 -2.83 -4.17 13.55
N SER A 23 -2.85 -5.16 14.45
CA SER A 23 -2.62 -6.56 14.10
C SER A 23 -3.79 -7.13 13.32
N CYS A 24 -3.47 -7.81 12.23
CA CYS A 24 -4.40 -8.45 11.33
C CYS A 24 -3.94 -9.88 11.01
N LEU A 25 -4.91 -10.74 10.67
CA LEU A 25 -4.65 -12.08 10.14
C LEU A 25 -5.28 -12.24 8.76
N ALA A 26 -4.52 -12.81 7.82
CA ALA A 26 -5.01 -13.16 6.50
C ALA A 26 -4.64 -14.60 6.14
N LYS A 27 -5.47 -15.25 5.30
CA LYS A 27 -5.13 -16.54 4.70
C LYS A 27 -4.46 -16.30 3.35
N VAL A 28 -3.18 -16.64 3.24
CA VAL A 28 -2.38 -16.45 2.04
C VAL A 28 -1.71 -17.76 1.65
N ALA A 29 -2.03 -18.26 0.45
CA ALA A 29 -1.46 -19.51 -0.09
C ALA A 29 -1.52 -20.71 0.89
N GLY A 30 -2.62 -20.82 1.65
CA GLY A 30 -2.82 -21.87 2.65
C GLY A 30 -2.31 -21.54 4.06
N LEU A 31 -1.49 -20.49 4.22
CA LEU A 31 -0.92 -20.08 5.50
C LEU A 31 -1.76 -19.00 6.19
N THR A 32 -1.85 -19.06 7.51
CA THR A 32 -2.28 -17.94 8.35
C THR A 32 -1.13 -16.97 8.52
N VAL A 33 -1.24 -15.79 7.91
CA VAL A 33 -0.21 -14.75 7.97
C VAL A 33 -0.65 -13.66 8.92
N HIS A 34 0.23 -13.32 9.86
CA HIS A 34 0.10 -12.15 10.70
C HIS A 34 0.77 -10.94 10.05
N TYR A 35 0.09 -9.80 10.12
CA TYR A 35 0.63 -8.52 9.65
C TYR A 35 0.05 -7.35 10.44
N LEU A 36 0.82 -6.28 10.55
CA LEU A 36 0.38 -4.97 11.00
C LEU A 36 -0.11 -4.15 9.82
N ARG A 37 -1.16 -3.37 10.05
CA ARG A 37 -1.73 -2.45 9.07
C ARG A 37 -1.94 -1.08 9.71
N THR A 38 -1.50 -0.04 9.02
CA THR A 38 -1.93 1.33 9.33
C THR A 38 -2.19 2.12 8.06
N SER A 39 -3.14 3.04 8.14
CA SER A 39 -3.53 3.92 7.04
C SER A 39 -3.26 5.38 7.43
N PRO A 40 -3.04 6.28 6.46
CA PRO A 40 -2.82 7.69 6.76
C PRO A 40 -4.07 8.25 7.44
N GLN A 41 -3.89 9.04 8.51
CA GLN A 41 -5.03 9.74 9.08
C GLN A 41 -5.55 10.75 8.06
N ARG A 42 -6.82 10.62 7.65
CA ARG A 42 -7.47 11.67 6.88
C ARG A 42 -7.62 12.87 7.80
N GLN A 43 -6.95 13.98 7.48
CA GLN A 43 -7.16 15.25 8.15
C GLN A 43 -8.65 15.61 8.03
N GLY A 44 -9.40 15.48 9.13
CA GLY A 44 -10.85 15.73 9.17
C GLY A 44 -11.65 14.86 10.14
N GLU A 45 -11.17 13.69 10.56
CA GLU A 45 -11.84 12.89 11.59
C GLU A 45 -11.29 13.23 12.99
N GLY A 46 -11.82 14.31 13.58
CA GLY A 46 -11.69 14.54 15.02
C GLY A 46 -12.38 13.43 15.83
N PRO A 47 -12.10 13.30 17.14
CA PRO A 47 -12.73 12.28 17.97
C PRO A 47 -14.24 12.53 18.03
N THR A 48 -15.03 11.74 17.30
CA THR A 48 -16.50 11.75 17.42
C THR A 48 -16.90 11.31 18.82
N THR A 49 -17.21 12.29 19.67
CA THR A 49 -18.09 12.11 20.82
C THR A 49 -19.44 11.62 20.33
N THR A 50 -19.85 10.46 20.83
CA THR A 50 -21.15 9.86 20.56
C THR A 50 -22.27 10.75 21.10
N ALA A 51 -22.85 11.59 20.24
CA ALA A 51 -24.14 12.22 20.47
C ALA A 51 -25.16 11.57 19.52
N ALA A 52 -26.06 10.79 20.13
CA ALA A 52 -27.25 10.26 19.48
C ALA A 52 -28.12 11.43 19.00
N ALA A 53 -28.44 11.47 17.71
CA ALA A 53 -29.48 12.33 17.18
C ALA A 53 -30.28 11.58 16.10
N ALA A 54 -31.59 11.73 16.21
CA ALA A 54 -32.60 10.92 15.60
C ALA A 54 -32.65 11.02 14.07
N ARG A 55 -33.01 9.89 13.46
CA ARG A 55 -33.45 9.78 12.07
C ARG A 55 -34.66 10.67 11.86
N THR A 56 -34.57 11.58 10.88
CA THR A 56 -35.76 12.12 10.22
C THR A 56 -35.54 12.07 8.71
N THR A 57 -36.53 11.49 8.04
CA THR A 57 -36.66 11.25 6.60
C THR A 57 -36.89 12.53 5.81
N ALA A 58 -36.22 12.69 4.65
CA ALA A 58 -36.74 13.46 3.52
C ALA A 58 -36.03 13.08 2.20
N THR A 59 -36.85 12.88 1.17
CA THR A 59 -36.57 12.48 -0.23
C THR A 59 -36.04 13.67 -1.07
N PRO A 60 -35.52 13.45 -2.31
CA PRO A 60 -34.62 14.36 -3.03
C PRO A 60 -35.35 15.33 -3.98
N PRO A 61 -34.60 16.28 -4.58
CA PRO A 61 -34.97 16.81 -5.89
C PRO A 61 -33.88 16.61 -6.96
N THR A 62 -34.42 16.57 -8.17
CA THR A 62 -33.89 16.24 -9.49
C THR A 62 -33.27 17.45 -10.20
N THR A 63 -32.55 17.17 -11.31
CA THR A 63 -32.22 18.04 -12.47
C THR A 63 -31.05 19.03 -12.27
N ALA A 64 -30.20 19.39 -13.24
CA ALA A 64 -30.19 19.19 -14.69
C ALA A 64 -28.75 19.32 -15.26
N THR A 65 -28.57 18.73 -16.45
CA THR A 65 -27.46 18.85 -17.40
C THR A 65 -27.21 20.29 -17.87
N THR A 66 -25.96 20.69 -18.08
CA THR A 66 -25.59 21.68 -19.12
C THR A 66 -24.22 21.35 -19.69
N ILE A 67 -24.19 21.13 -21.00
CA ILE A 67 -23.02 20.98 -21.86
C ILE A 67 -22.65 22.39 -22.37
N ALA A 68 -21.38 22.75 -22.33
CA ALA A 68 -20.87 23.91 -23.05
C ALA A 68 -19.73 23.48 -23.98
N THR A 69 -20.04 23.55 -25.27
CA THR A 69 -19.12 23.46 -26.41
C THR A 69 -18.66 24.88 -26.74
N THR A 70 -17.35 25.11 -26.92
CA THR A 70 -16.88 26.28 -27.66
C THR A 70 -15.70 25.94 -28.55
N THR A 71 -15.85 26.32 -29.81
CA THR A 71 -15.01 26.08 -30.97
C THR A 71 -14.10 27.27 -31.24
N ALA A 72 -12.88 26.98 -31.72
CA ALA A 72 -11.99 27.75 -32.64
C ALA A 72 -11.66 29.24 -32.39
N THR A 73 -10.40 29.62 -32.62
CA THR A 73 -9.94 30.25 -33.89
C THR A 73 -8.50 30.76 -33.78
N THR A 74 -7.75 30.55 -34.87
CA THR A 74 -6.37 30.95 -35.19
C THR A 74 -6.26 32.43 -35.54
N ALA A 75 -5.17 33.12 -35.13
CA ALA A 75 -4.62 34.28 -35.84
C ALA A 75 -3.15 34.53 -35.47
N ALA A 76 -2.39 35.03 -36.43
CA ALA A 76 -0.93 35.11 -36.47
C ALA A 76 -0.36 36.51 -36.15
N THR A 77 0.92 36.52 -35.76
CA THR A 77 2.00 37.50 -35.99
C THR A 77 1.76 39.00 -35.75
N THR A 78 2.47 39.60 -34.78
CA THR A 78 3.27 40.84 -34.98
C THR A 78 4.34 41.02 -33.90
N THR A 79 5.53 41.40 -34.32
CA THR A 79 6.71 41.79 -33.53
C THR A 79 6.52 43.15 -32.86
N ALA A 80 6.78 43.27 -31.56
CA ALA A 80 7.11 44.53 -30.91
C ALA A 80 7.92 44.31 -29.62
N THR A 81 9.13 44.87 -29.62
CA THR A 81 10.01 45.00 -28.46
C THR A 81 9.50 46.11 -27.57
N THR A 82 8.99 45.78 -26.39
CA THR A 82 8.96 46.68 -25.23
C THR A 82 9.05 45.85 -23.97
N THR A 83 9.95 46.26 -23.07
CA THR A 83 10.11 45.74 -21.72
C THR A 83 9.09 46.41 -20.81
N PRO A 84 8.22 45.65 -20.12
CA PRO A 84 7.60 46.14 -18.90
C PRO A 84 8.04 45.28 -17.72
N THR A 85 8.75 45.91 -16.80
CA THR A 85 8.89 45.44 -15.43
C THR A 85 7.50 45.40 -14.80
N THR A 86 6.95 44.20 -14.61
CA THR A 86 5.76 44.01 -13.77
C THR A 86 5.90 42.67 -13.07
N ALA A 87 5.84 42.71 -11.74
CA ALA A 87 5.99 41.56 -10.87
C ALA A 87 4.99 40.47 -11.25
N ALA A 88 5.50 39.33 -11.72
CA ALA A 88 4.72 38.12 -11.91
C ALA A 88 4.30 37.61 -10.53
N THR A 89 3.09 37.95 -10.10
CA THR A 89 2.38 37.15 -9.11
C THR A 89 2.19 35.78 -9.72
N ALA A 90 3.08 34.85 -9.40
CA ALA A 90 2.93 33.44 -9.71
C ALA A 90 1.68 32.95 -8.98
N THR A 91 0.54 32.99 -9.65
CA THR A 91 -0.62 32.20 -9.24
C THR A 91 -0.20 30.75 -9.37
N ALA A 92 0.23 30.17 -8.25
CA ALA A 92 0.45 28.74 -8.11
C ALA A 92 -0.89 28.08 -8.47
N THR A 93 -1.00 27.65 -9.71
CA THR A 93 -2.02 26.70 -10.12
C THR A 93 -1.60 25.41 -9.45
N THR A 94 -2.09 25.20 -8.23
CA THR A 94 -1.98 23.93 -7.52
C THR A 94 -2.82 22.95 -8.32
N THR A 95 -2.24 22.41 -9.40
CA THR A 95 -2.74 21.21 -10.04
C THR A 95 -2.78 20.17 -8.94
N ALA A 96 -3.97 19.88 -8.44
CA ALA A 96 -4.17 18.84 -7.44
C ALA A 96 -3.59 17.56 -8.04
N THR A 97 -2.38 17.20 -7.57
CA THR A 97 -1.72 15.96 -7.98
C THR A 97 -2.70 14.86 -7.67
N ALA A 98 -3.20 14.18 -8.72
CA ALA A 98 -4.06 13.03 -8.56
C ALA A 98 -3.40 12.11 -7.54
N THR A 99 -4.04 11.93 -6.38
CA THR A 99 -3.44 11.22 -5.27
C THR A 99 -3.43 9.75 -5.64
N THR A 100 -2.35 9.30 -6.27
CA THR A 100 -2.17 7.90 -6.60
C THR A 100 -2.24 7.13 -5.30
N ALA A 101 -3.12 6.13 -5.22
CA ALA A 101 -3.12 5.24 -4.08
C ALA A 101 -1.71 4.66 -3.90
N ARG A 102 -1.22 4.64 -2.67
CA ARG A 102 0.12 4.13 -2.37
C ARG A 102 0.03 3.06 -1.29
N VAL A 103 0.71 1.95 -1.51
CA VAL A 103 0.91 0.92 -0.51
C VAL A 103 2.40 0.84 -0.21
N ALA A 104 2.76 0.71 1.06
CA ALA A 104 4.11 0.40 1.50
C ALA A 104 4.12 -0.97 2.17
N CYS A 105 5.03 -1.86 1.77
CA CYS A 105 5.16 -3.20 2.34
C CYS A 105 6.54 -3.37 2.97
N CYS A 106 6.56 -3.75 4.25
CA CYS A 106 7.75 -3.83 5.09
C CYS A 106 8.10 -5.29 5.41
N PHE A 107 9.34 -5.67 5.09
CA PHE A 107 9.92 -6.99 5.33
C PHE A 107 10.93 -6.90 6.48
N HIS A 108 10.70 -7.65 7.55
CA HIS A 108 11.63 -7.72 8.68
C HIS A 108 12.85 -8.60 8.36
N GLY A 109 13.91 -8.44 9.16
CA GLY A 109 15.13 -9.26 9.07
C GLY A 109 15.02 -10.63 9.74
N PHE A 110 16.10 -11.41 9.66
CA PHE A 110 16.18 -12.72 10.31
C PHE A 110 16.11 -12.58 11.84
N GLY A 111 15.34 -13.45 12.49
CA GLY A 111 15.13 -13.41 13.95
C GLY A 111 14.22 -12.28 14.46
N ALA A 112 13.70 -11.44 13.56
CA ALA A 112 12.78 -10.35 13.88
C ALA A 112 11.31 -10.73 13.59
N SER A 113 10.41 -9.74 13.68
CA SER A 113 8.99 -9.87 13.34
C SER A 113 8.43 -8.56 12.77
N ALA A 114 7.19 -8.57 12.30
CA ALA A 114 6.44 -7.39 11.90
C ALA A 114 6.42 -6.30 13.00
N LEU A 115 6.49 -6.70 14.27
CA LEU A 115 6.51 -5.78 15.41
C LEU A 115 7.73 -4.86 15.43
N SER A 116 8.83 -5.23 14.76
CA SER A 116 10.01 -4.37 14.62
C SER A 116 9.70 -3.06 13.90
N TRP A 117 8.64 -3.02 13.09
CA TRP A 117 8.19 -1.81 12.39
C TRP A 117 7.22 -0.95 13.20
N LYS A 118 6.71 -1.45 14.34
CA LYS A 118 5.70 -0.74 15.15
C LYS A 118 6.10 0.69 15.54
N PRO A 119 7.35 0.98 15.95
CA PRO A 119 7.74 2.35 16.32
C PRO A 119 7.64 3.37 15.18
N CYS A 120 7.80 2.95 13.92
CA CYS A 120 7.80 3.84 12.76
C CYS A 120 6.56 3.71 11.87
N LEU A 121 5.66 2.75 12.13
CA LEU A 121 4.55 2.43 11.24
C LEU A 121 3.63 3.63 10.94
N SER A 122 3.21 4.40 11.96
CA SER A 122 2.34 5.59 11.77
C SER A 122 3.04 6.65 10.94
N ARG A 123 4.29 6.96 11.32
CA ARG A 123 5.09 7.98 10.66
C ARG A 123 5.33 7.64 9.19
N LEU A 124 5.66 6.38 8.89
CA LEU A 124 5.80 5.90 7.51
C LEU A 124 4.52 6.09 6.70
N SER A 125 3.36 5.84 7.30
CA SER A 125 2.07 5.97 6.62
C SER A 125 1.73 7.42 6.30
N GLU A 126 1.97 8.32 7.26
CA GLU A 126 1.77 9.76 7.09
C GLU A 126 2.73 10.35 6.06
N GLU A 127 4.04 10.11 6.20
CA GLU A 127 5.06 10.68 5.32
C GLU A 127 4.96 10.15 3.88
N LEU A 128 4.62 8.87 3.69
CA LEU A 128 4.44 8.30 2.36
C LEU A 128 3.03 8.56 1.78
N SER A 129 2.09 9.06 2.61
CA SER A 129 0.66 9.09 2.29
C SER A 129 0.18 7.73 1.76
N ALA A 130 0.61 6.66 2.44
CA ALA A 130 0.46 5.28 1.98
C ALA A 130 -0.16 4.40 3.06
N GLU A 131 -0.90 3.39 2.63
CA GLU A 131 -1.24 2.28 3.52
C GLU A 131 0.01 1.42 3.77
N VAL A 132 0.40 1.25 5.03
CA VAL A 132 1.62 0.52 5.40
C VAL A 132 1.26 -0.85 5.95
N LEU A 133 1.89 -1.88 5.38
CA LEU A 133 1.74 -3.28 5.72
C LEU A 133 3.09 -3.80 6.21
N ALA A 134 3.18 -4.33 7.42
CA ALA A 134 4.36 -5.03 7.90
C ALA A 134 3.97 -6.46 8.28
N PHE A 135 4.57 -7.48 7.69
CA PHE A 135 4.11 -8.86 7.88
C PHE A 135 5.19 -9.76 8.42
N ASP A 136 4.79 -10.79 9.16
CA ASP A 136 5.67 -11.86 9.59
C ASP A 136 5.89 -12.83 8.43
N SER A 137 7.15 -13.02 8.01
CA SER A 137 7.49 -14.07 7.05
C SER A 137 7.09 -15.45 7.60
N PRO A 138 6.78 -16.43 6.73
CA PRO A 138 6.52 -17.79 7.16
C PRO A 138 7.59 -18.29 8.15
N GLY A 139 7.17 -18.88 9.27
CA GLY A 139 8.09 -19.34 10.31
C GLY A 139 8.46 -18.30 11.36
N PHE A 140 8.17 -17.01 11.14
CA PHE A 140 8.48 -15.92 12.07
C PHE A 140 7.24 -15.38 12.76
N GLY A 141 7.47 -14.70 13.89
CA GLY A 141 6.44 -14.05 14.70
C GLY A 141 5.19 -14.92 14.89
N LEU A 142 4.04 -14.31 14.60
CA LEU A 142 2.71 -14.91 14.72
C LEU A 142 2.18 -15.53 13.42
N THR A 143 2.97 -15.51 12.33
CA THR A 143 2.65 -16.26 11.12
C THR A 143 2.82 -17.76 11.38
N GLU A 144 1.93 -18.53 10.76
CA GLU A 144 1.90 -19.99 10.81
C GLU A 144 3.29 -20.61 10.51
N LYS A 145 3.61 -21.69 11.23
CA LYS A 145 4.88 -22.42 11.11
C LYS A 145 4.62 -23.81 10.52
N PRO A 146 4.40 -23.90 9.20
CA PRO A 146 4.10 -25.17 8.54
C PRO A 146 5.26 -26.17 8.69
N PRO A 147 4.99 -27.48 8.79
CA PRO A 147 6.06 -28.46 8.88
C PRO A 147 7.00 -28.37 7.67
N LEU A 148 8.31 -28.53 7.89
CA LEU A 148 9.26 -28.65 6.79
C LEU A 148 8.95 -29.93 6.01
N PRO A 149 8.89 -29.87 4.66
CA PRO A 149 8.82 -31.08 3.88
C PRO A 149 10.18 -31.79 3.97
N LEU A 150 10.26 -32.85 4.78
CA LEU A 150 11.49 -33.62 5.05
C LEU A 150 11.96 -34.49 3.87
N ARG A 151 11.40 -34.32 2.66
CA ARG A 151 11.77 -35.11 1.48
C ARG A 151 12.84 -34.39 0.67
N ALA A 152 13.86 -35.13 0.24
CA ALA A 152 14.90 -34.61 -0.66
C ALA A 152 14.26 -34.02 -1.94
N GLY A 153 14.68 -32.82 -2.32
CA GLY A 153 14.10 -32.07 -3.45
C GLY A 153 12.89 -31.19 -3.11
N ALA A 154 12.34 -31.26 -1.89
CA ALA A 154 11.22 -30.42 -1.46
C ALA A 154 11.63 -29.06 -0.86
N LEU A 155 12.94 -28.78 -0.78
CA LEU A 155 13.46 -27.49 -0.28
C LEU A 155 13.08 -26.32 -1.19
N ASP A 156 12.98 -26.54 -2.51
CA ASP A 156 12.52 -25.51 -3.47
C ASP A 156 11.04 -25.17 -3.26
N ALA A 157 10.26 -26.12 -2.74
CA ALA A 157 8.88 -25.91 -2.33
C ALA A 157 8.75 -25.47 -0.86
N SER A 158 9.86 -25.12 -0.20
CA SER A 158 9.86 -24.76 1.21
C SER A 158 8.92 -23.58 1.47
N PRO A 159 8.04 -23.69 2.49
CA PRO A 159 7.21 -22.56 2.90
C PRO A 159 8.04 -21.42 3.49
N TYR A 160 9.31 -21.66 3.82
CA TYR A 160 10.24 -20.70 4.42
C TYR A 160 11.15 -20.00 3.40
N SER A 161 10.93 -20.22 2.10
CA SER A 161 11.73 -19.60 1.04
C SER A 161 11.44 -18.10 0.92
N CYS A 162 12.43 -17.33 0.44
CA CYS A 162 12.24 -15.91 0.14
C CYS A 162 11.16 -15.68 -0.93
N ALA A 163 11.03 -16.62 -1.89
CA ALA A 163 9.95 -16.61 -2.87
C ALA A 163 8.57 -16.72 -2.20
N ARG A 164 8.44 -17.52 -1.13
CA ARG A 164 7.19 -17.56 -0.37
C ARG A 164 6.92 -16.26 0.36
N SER A 165 7.93 -15.63 0.97
CA SER A 165 7.77 -14.30 1.58
C SER A 165 7.33 -13.24 0.56
N ALA A 166 7.89 -13.28 -0.66
CA ALA A 166 7.47 -12.40 -1.75
C ALA A 166 6.01 -12.64 -2.17
N ALA A 167 5.62 -13.91 -2.34
CA ALA A 167 4.23 -14.27 -2.64
C ALA A 167 3.24 -13.81 -1.54
N VAL A 168 3.67 -13.86 -0.27
CA VAL A 168 2.88 -13.34 0.85
C VAL A 168 2.70 -11.83 0.75
N ALA A 169 3.79 -11.09 0.53
CA ALA A 169 3.75 -9.64 0.36
C ALA A 169 2.84 -9.23 -0.79
N ARG A 170 2.94 -9.89 -1.94
CA ARG A 170 2.07 -9.64 -3.11
C ARG A 170 0.60 -9.82 -2.78
N ALA A 171 0.24 -10.93 -2.16
CA ALA A 171 -1.17 -11.17 -1.80
C ALA A 171 -1.69 -10.13 -0.80
N LEU A 172 -0.85 -9.69 0.15
CA LEU A 172 -1.19 -8.59 1.07
C LEU A 172 -1.35 -7.27 0.33
N VAL A 173 -0.44 -6.94 -0.57
CA VAL A 173 -0.57 -5.77 -1.45
C VAL A 173 -1.88 -5.86 -2.22
N ASP A 174 -2.15 -6.95 -2.94
CA ASP A 174 -3.40 -7.14 -3.71
C ASP A 174 -4.67 -7.01 -2.86
N MET A 175 -4.65 -7.45 -1.60
CA MET A 175 -5.78 -7.34 -0.67
C MET A 175 -6.07 -5.89 -0.24
N HIS A 176 -5.05 -5.04 -0.18
CA HIS A 176 -5.16 -3.65 0.29
C HIS A 176 -4.98 -2.62 -0.82
N TRP A 177 -4.66 -3.08 -2.03
CA TRP A 177 -4.59 -2.27 -3.22
C TRP A 177 -6.00 -1.90 -3.69
N PRO A 178 -6.26 -0.63 -4.06
CA PRO A 178 -7.58 -0.25 -4.55
C PRO A 178 -7.90 -0.92 -5.89
N ALA A 179 -9.15 -1.33 -6.04
CA ALA A 179 -9.66 -2.06 -7.21
C ALA A 179 -9.62 -1.27 -8.54
N GLN A 180 -9.40 0.04 -8.49
CA GLN A 180 -9.23 0.90 -9.66
C GLN A 180 -7.94 1.70 -9.49
N PRO A 181 -6.81 1.25 -10.06
CA PRO A 181 -5.62 2.08 -10.15
C PRO A 181 -5.96 3.36 -10.93
N ALA A 182 -5.47 4.50 -10.45
CA ALA A 182 -5.54 5.74 -11.21
C ALA A 182 -4.86 5.54 -12.58
N PRO A 183 -5.21 6.35 -13.60
CA PRO A 183 -4.46 6.37 -14.86
C PRO A 183 -2.97 6.62 -14.54
N GLY A 184 -2.13 5.57 -14.67
CA GLY A 184 -0.74 5.59 -14.21
C GLY A 184 -0.31 4.47 -13.25
N GLY A 185 -1.24 3.57 -12.86
CA GLY A 185 -0.95 2.48 -11.92
C GLY A 185 -1.08 2.93 -10.46
N CYS A 186 -0.74 2.07 -9.51
CA CYS A 186 -0.51 2.53 -8.13
C CYS A 186 0.96 2.38 -7.73
N ASP A 187 1.34 3.21 -6.76
CA ASP A 187 2.72 3.26 -6.27
C ASP A 187 2.90 2.24 -5.17
N LEU A 188 3.93 1.41 -5.32
CA LEU A 188 4.32 0.45 -4.31
C LEU A 188 5.69 0.81 -3.76
N VAL A 189 5.77 1.00 -2.44
CA VAL A 189 7.05 1.14 -1.74
C VAL A 189 7.36 -0.20 -1.06
N LEU A 190 8.53 -0.76 -1.31
CA LEU A 190 9.00 -1.99 -0.68
C LEU A 190 10.18 -1.66 0.22
N LEU A 191 10.06 -1.99 1.50
CA LEU A 191 11.05 -1.73 2.54
C LEU A 191 11.58 -3.08 3.03
N GLY A 192 12.86 -3.36 2.80
CA GLY A 192 13.50 -4.59 3.27
C GLY A 192 14.64 -4.30 4.23
N HIS A 193 14.64 -4.96 5.39
CA HIS A 193 15.74 -4.89 6.36
C HIS A 193 16.44 -6.25 6.47
N SER A 194 17.77 -6.30 6.37
CA SER A 194 18.57 -7.53 6.47
C SER A 194 18.04 -8.64 5.54
N PHE A 195 17.72 -9.82 6.05
CA PHE A 195 17.12 -10.94 5.28
C PHE A 195 15.85 -10.54 4.52
N GLY A 196 15.09 -9.58 5.03
CA GLY A 196 13.89 -9.05 4.38
C GLY A 196 14.16 -8.38 3.03
N THR A 197 15.39 -7.92 2.78
CA THR A 197 15.80 -7.32 1.49
C THR A 197 15.64 -8.29 0.33
N ILE A 198 15.83 -9.59 0.54
CA ILE A 198 15.72 -10.61 -0.51
C ILE A 198 14.24 -10.74 -0.94
N GLY A 199 13.33 -10.87 0.03
CA GLY A 199 11.89 -10.93 -0.24
C GLY A 199 11.34 -9.65 -0.90
N ALA A 200 11.80 -8.48 -0.44
CA ALA A 200 11.45 -7.19 -1.03
C ALA A 200 11.92 -7.10 -2.50
N SER A 201 13.16 -7.51 -2.77
CA SER A 201 13.73 -7.50 -4.13
C SER A 201 12.99 -8.45 -5.07
N LEU A 202 12.70 -9.67 -4.63
CA LEU A 202 11.92 -10.64 -5.41
C LEU A 202 10.52 -10.11 -5.73
N THR A 203 9.85 -9.50 -4.75
CA THR A 203 8.53 -8.86 -4.95
C THR A 203 8.60 -7.75 -5.99
N ALA A 204 9.63 -6.89 -5.93
CA ALA A 204 9.83 -5.80 -6.88
C ALA A 204 10.00 -6.33 -8.30
N LEU A 205 10.86 -7.34 -8.48
CA LEU A 205 11.15 -7.96 -9.78
C LEU A 205 9.88 -8.56 -10.39
N GLU A 206 9.12 -9.32 -9.60
CA GLU A 206 7.90 -9.97 -10.07
C GLU A 206 6.82 -8.96 -10.49
N LEU A 207 6.57 -7.93 -9.69
CA LEU A 207 5.53 -6.93 -9.99
C LEU A 207 5.93 -6.00 -11.14
N THR A 208 7.21 -5.68 -11.25
CA THR A 208 7.75 -4.88 -12.37
C THR A 208 7.67 -5.67 -13.68
N ALA A 209 8.05 -6.95 -13.67
CA ALA A 209 7.96 -7.82 -14.84
C ALA A 209 6.51 -7.98 -15.35
N GLN A 210 5.53 -7.87 -14.45
CA GLN A 210 4.11 -7.95 -14.77
C GLN A 210 3.46 -6.58 -15.05
N GLN A 211 4.23 -5.48 -14.99
CA GLN A 211 3.74 -4.10 -15.15
C GLN A 211 2.58 -3.75 -14.21
N GLN A 212 2.56 -4.35 -13.01
CA GLN A 212 1.45 -4.21 -12.06
C GLN A 212 1.58 -2.98 -11.15
N ALA A 213 2.80 -2.51 -10.91
CA ALA A 213 3.06 -1.40 -10.02
C ALA A 213 4.29 -0.60 -10.46
N ARG A 214 4.31 0.69 -10.12
CA ARG A 214 5.54 1.47 -10.08
C ARG A 214 6.18 1.25 -8.71
N THR A 215 7.31 0.56 -8.68
CA THR A 215 7.95 0.15 -7.43
C THR A 215 9.12 1.03 -7.05
N VAL A 216 9.13 1.49 -5.80
CA VAL A 216 10.31 2.06 -5.13
C VAL A 216 10.83 1.03 -4.14
N LEU A 217 12.11 0.69 -4.22
CA LEU A 217 12.75 -0.31 -3.37
C LEU A 217 13.75 0.38 -2.42
N VAL A 218 13.56 0.17 -1.11
CA VAL A 218 14.46 0.64 -0.05
C VAL A 218 15.01 -0.57 0.68
N LEU A 219 16.30 -0.81 0.52
CA LEU A 219 17.00 -1.94 1.13
C LEU A 219 17.97 -1.43 2.18
N GLU A 220 17.81 -1.92 3.40
CA GLU A 220 18.70 -1.65 4.52
C GLU A 220 19.43 -2.95 4.88
N GLY A 221 20.76 -2.89 4.88
CA GLY A 221 21.61 -4.05 5.19
C GLY A 221 21.70 -4.27 6.70
N ALA A 222 21.91 -5.51 7.14
CA ALA A 222 22.20 -5.72 8.56
C ALA A 222 23.41 -4.88 8.97
N ALA A 223 23.29 -4.11 10.05
CA ALA A 223 24.43 -3.40 10.63
C ALA A 223 25.51 -4.41 11.02
N PHE A 224 26.48 -4.62 10.15
CA PHE A 224 27.72 -5.32 10.46
C PHE A 224 28.70 -4.24 10.92
N SER A 225 28.91 -4.10 12.23
CA SER A 225 30.16 -3.49 12.68
C SER A 225 31.27 -4.48 12.33
N ALA A 226 32.11 -4.12 11.37
CA ALA A 226 33.41 -4.76 11.17
C ALA A 226 34.36 -4.42 12.33
#